data_AF-A0A9N9MDW9-F1
#
_entry.id   AF-A0A9N9MDW9-F1
#
_cell.length_a   1.000
_cell.length_b   1.000
_cell.length_c   1.000
_cell.angle_alpha   90.00
_cell.angle_beta   90.00
_cell.angle_gamma   90.00
#
_symmetry.space_group_name_H-M   'P 1'
#
loop_
_entity.id
_entity.type
_entity.pdbx_description
1 polymer ?
#
loop_
_entity_poly.entity_id
_entity_poly.type
_entity_poly.pdbx_seq_one_letter_code
_entity_poly.pdbx_strand_id
1 'polypeptide(L)'
;MMLKTYLGPIESEEGMHYLRPETAQGIFVNFANVVTTARKKPPFGIGQIGKSFRNEITPGNFIFRTREFEQMEMEFFVEPGTDETWHQYWIDQRTDWYVDLGISRDNLRHYEHPAEKLSHYSKRTVDIEYKFGFSGSEWGELEGIANRTDFDLSTHSKHSGQDLSYFDQTKDERWVPYVIEPAAGLTRSLMAFLVDSYHEDEAPNAKGGVDKRTVLKLDPRLAPVKAAVLPLSRNADLSPKARDLAAELRKNWNVEFDDAGAIGRRYRRQDEIGTPYCITVDFDSLEDHAVTIRHRDDMTQERVALDQVTGYLAQRLVGA
;
A
#
# COMPACT_ATOMS: atom_id res chain seq x y z
N MET A 1 2.75 -6.63 -24.15
CA MET A 1 3.67 -7.66 -24.68
C MET A 1 4.21 -8.47 -23.51
N MET A 2 4.21 -9.81 -23.62
CA MET A 2 4.62 -10.71 -22.54
C MET A 2 6.11 -11.10 -22.66
N LEU A 3 6.74 -11.43 -21.54
CA LEU A 3 8.07 -12.04 -21.53
C LEU A 3 7.92 -13.57 -21.67
N LYS A 4 8.61 -14.13 -22.66
CA LYS A 4 8.60 -15.55 -23.00
C LYS A 4 9.80 -16.25 -22.37
N THR A 5 9.62 -17.51 -21.97
CA THR A 5 10.67 -18.43 -21.53
C THR A 5 10.34 -19.87 -21.96
N TYR A 6 11.25 -20.81 -21.72
CA TYR A 6 11.05 -22.23 -21.97
C TYR A 6 11.27 -23.03 -20.68
N LEU A 7 10.29 -23.86 -20.31
CA LEU A 7 10.35 -24.75 -19.16
C LEU A 7 10.90 -26.11 -19.59
N GLY A 8 11.94 -26.58 -18.90
CA GLY A 8 12.59 -27.87 -19.17
C GLY A 8 13.96 -27.73 -19.83
N PRO A 9 14.67 -28.85 -20.06
CA PRO A 9 16.05 -28.85 -20.58
C PRO A 9 16.14 -28.55 -22.08
N ILE A 10 15.03 -28.58 -22.81
CA ILE A 10 14.97 -28.39 -24.26
C ILE A 10 14.01 -27.25 -24.56
N GLU A 11 14.45 -26.29 -25.37
CA GLU A 11 13.60 -25.22 -25.90
C GLU A 11 12.68 -25.79 -26.98
N SER A 12 11.45 -26.15 -26.62
CA SER A 12 10.40 -26.62 -27.53
C SER A 12 9.14 -25.75 -27.45
N GLU A 13 8.28 -25.81 -28.46
CA GLU A 13 6.98 -25.10 -28.41
C GLU A 13 6.12 -25.58 -27.22
N GLU A 14 6.17 -26.86 -26.88
CA GLU A 14 5.50 -27.43 -25.70
C GLU A 14 6.06 -26.88 -24.38
N GLY A 15 7.36 -26.57 -24.35
CA GLY A 15 8.03 -25.93 -23.24
C GLY A 15 7.81 -24.42 -23.17
N MET A 16 7.16 -23.78 -24.16
CA MET A 16 7.01 -22.33 -24.20
C MET A 16 6.05 -21.84 -23.10
N HIS A 17 6.57 -20.99 -22.22
CA HIS A 17 5.83 -20.40 -21.10
C HIS A 17 6.04 -18.89 -21.06
N TYR A 18 5.25 -18.22 -20.22
CA TYR A 18 5.30 -16.78 -20.06
C TYR A 18 5.45 -16.41 -18.59
N LEU A 19 6.21 -15.35 -18.34
CA LEU A 19 6.09 -14.65 -17.07
C LEU A 19 4.77 -13.86 -17.11
N ARG A 20 3.93 -14.06 -16.09
CA ARG A 20 2.58 -13.49 -16.06
C ARG A 20 2.63 -11.96 -16.18
N PRO A 21 1.82 -11.35 -17.06
CA PRO A 21 1.76 -9.90 -17.22
C PRO A 21 0.87 -9.18 -16.20
N GLU A 22 0.09 -9.96 -15.46
CA GLU A 22 -0.87 -9.58 -14.42
C GLU A 22 -1.02 -10.73 -13.42
N THR A 23 -1.70 -10.50 -12.31
CA THR A 23 -1.89 -11.50 -11.26
C THR A 23 -3.29 -12.15 -11.30
N ALA A 24 -4.27 -11.47 -11.90
CA ALA A 24 -5.68 -11.88 -12.07
C ALA A 24 -5.88 -13.31 -12.58
N GLN A 25 -5.13 -13.75 -13.60
CA GLN A 25 -5.31 -15.08 -14.21
C GLN A 25 -5.19 -16.23 -13.20
N GLY A 26 -4.32 -16.10 -12.19
CA GLY A 26 -4.18 -17.09 -11.12
C GLY A 26 -5.42 -17.21 -10.24
N ILE A 27 -6.19 -16.13 -10.10
CA ILE A 27 -7.43 -16.09 -9.34
C ILE A 27 -8.54 -16.82 -10.10
N PHE A 28 -8.72 -16.52 -11.39
CA PHE A 28 -9.78 -17.12 -12.21
C PHE A 28 -9.65 -18.65 -12.31
N VAL A 29 -8.45 -19.17 -12.57
CA VAL A 29 -8.23 -20.62 -12.65
C VAL A 29 -8.45 -21.34 -11.31
N ASN A 30 -8.42 -20.62 -10.19
CA ASN A 30 -8.66 -21.15 -8.85
C ASN A 30 -10.05 -20.81 -8.29
N PHE A 31 -10.93 -20.17 -9.06
CA PHE A 31 -12.25 -19.75 -8.61
C PHE A 31 -13.03 -20.91 -7.94
N ALA A 32 -13.18 -22.03 -8.63
CA ALA A 32 -13.92 -23.19 -8.13
C ALA A 32 -13.30 -23.79 -6.85
N ASN A 33 -11.96 -23.81 -6.77
CA ASN A 33 -11.23 -24.28 -5.60
C ASN A 33 -11.53 -23.39 -4.39
N VAL A 34 -11.50 -22.06 -4.56
CA VAL A 34 -11.75 -21.11 -3.47
C VAL A 34 -13.21 -21.14 -3.03
N VAL A 35 -14.16 -21.11 -3.96
CA VAL A 35 -15.60 -21.19 -3.65
C VAL A 35 -15.89 -22.41 -2.78
N THR A 36 -15.35 -23.57 -3.17
CA THR A 36 -15.59 -24.84 -2.49
C THR A 36 -14.94 -24.87 -1.10
N THR A 37 -13.65 -24.52 -1.02
CA THR A 37 -12.86 -24.66 0.21
C THR A 37 -13.19 -23.59 1.24
N ALA A 38 -13.38 -22.34 0.82
CA ALA A 38 -13.72 -21.22 1.70
C ALA A 38 -15.24 -21.09 1.95
N ARG A 39 -16.06 -21.94 1.30
CA ARG A 39 -17.53 -21.95 1.40
C ARG A 39 -18.14 -20.57 1.12
N LYS A 40 -17.56 -19.84 0.16
CA LYS A 40 -18.01 -18.51 -0.23
C LYS A 40 -19.19 -18.61 -1.21
N LYS A 41 -20.04 -17.59 -1.19
CA LYS A 41 -21.13 -17.37 -2.14
C LYS A 41 -21.01 -15.94 -2.64
N PRO A 42 -21.25 -15.65 -3.93
CA PRO A 42 -21.34 -14.28 -4.40
C PRO A 42 -22.37 -13.47 -3.58
N PRO A 43 -22.11 -12.17 -3.33
CA PRO A 43 -20.89 -11.45 -3.71
C PRO A 43 -19.69 -11.79 -2.81
N PHE A 44 -18.53 -12.04 -3.40
CA PHE A 44 -17.27 -12.20 -2.66
C PHE A 44 -16.05 -11.87 -3.54
N GLY A 45 -14.92 -11.53 -2.91
CA GLY A 45 -13.67 -11.25 -3.62
C GLY A 45 -12.54 -12.20 -3.28
N ILE A 46 -11.60 -12.33 -4.21
CA ILE A 46 -10.29 -12.97 -3.99
C ILE A 46 -9.23 -11.92 -4.28
N GLY A 47 -8.49 -11.51 -3.25
CA GLY A 47 -7.38 -10.56 -3.38
C GLY A 47 -6.04 -11.27 -3.51
N GLN A 48 -5.14 -10.73 -4.32
CA GLN A 48 -3.77 -11.24 -4.50
C GLN A 48 -2.79 -10.09 -4.65
N ILE A 49 -1.63 -10.25 -4.01
CA ILE A 49 -0.46 -9.38 -4.22
C ILE A 49 0.64 -10.22 -4.87
N GLY A 50 1.27 -9.69 -5.90
CA GLY A 50 2.44 -10.36 -6.46
C GLY A 50 3.08 -9.63 -7.62
N LYS A 51 4.21 -10.20 -8.07
CA LYS A 51 4.97 -9.68 -9.21
C LYS A 51 4.26 -9.96 -10.53
N SER A 52 4.40 -9.01 -11.45
CA SER A 52 3.96 -9.05 -12.83
C SER A 52 5.03 -8.50 -13.76
N PHE A 53 5.01 -8.95 -15.02
CA PHE A 53 6.07 -8.68 -15.97
C PHE A 53 5.52 -8.19 -17.31
N ARG A 54 5.93 -6.98 -17.71
CA ARG A 54 5.54 -6.41 -19.02
C ARG A 54 6.81 -6.16 -19.84
N ASN A 55 6.82 -6.64 -21.08
CA ASN A 55 7.94 -6.40 -22.00
C ASN A 55 7.88 -4.97 -22.57
N GLU A 56 8.09 -3.97 -21.71
CA GLU A 56 8.04 -2.54 -22.05
C GLU A 56 9.19 -2.17 -23.00
N ILE A 57 8.84 -1.44 -24.09
CA ILE A 57 9.77 -1.06 -25.17
C ILE A 57 10.68 0.06 -24.69
N THR A 58 10.09 1.09 -24.08
CA THR A 58 10.79 2.29 -23.63
C THR A 58 10.50 2.50 -22.15
N PRO A 59 11.36 1.94 -21.26
CA PRO A 59 11.32 2.29 -19.85
C PRO A 59 11.50 3.80 -19.66
N GLY A 60 10.86 4.36 -18.63
CA GLY A 60 10.84 5.80 -18.43
C GLY A 60 10.13 6.20 -17.15
N ASN A 61 10.35 7.45 -16.73
CA ASN A 61 9.79 8.03 -15.50
C ASN A 61 10.00 7.11 -14.28
N PHE A 62 11.26 6.79 -13.97
CA PHE A 62 11.65 6.05 -12.77
C PHE A 62 10.83 4.75 -12.56
N ILE A 63 9.91 4.71 -11.60
CA ILE A 63 9.09 3.53 -11.26
C ILE A 63 7.82 3.34 -12.12
N PHE A 64 7.47 4.29 -13.00
CA PHE A 64 6.16 4.27 -13.68
C PHE A 64 6.13 3.33 -14.91
N ARG A 65 7.27 3.13 -15.55
CA ARG A 65 7.43 2.23 -16.71
C ARG A 65 8.63 1.31 -16.50
N THR A 66 8.38 0.22 -15.79
CA THR A 66 9.35 -0.85 -15.53
C THR A 66 8.92 -2.15 -16.22
N ARG A 67 9.83 -3.14 -16.27
CA ARG A 67 9.52 -4.48 -16.82
C ARG A 67 9.06 -5.49 -15.77
N GLU A 68 9.36 -5.21 -14.50
CA GLU A 68 8.94 -5.96 -13.33
C GLU A 68 8.36 -4.97 -12.32
N PHE A 69 7.22 -5.29 -11.76
CA PHE A 69 6.53 -4.51 -10.75
C PHE A 69 5.58 -5.40 -9.96
N GLU A 70 5.04 -4.88 -8.86
CA GLU A 70 4.09 -5.58 -8.01
C GLU A 70 2.71 -4.93 -8.13
N GLN A 71 1.69 -5.78 -8.16
CA GLN A 71 0.29 -5.37 -8.20
C GLN A 71 -0.43 -5.88 -6.96
N MET A 72 -1.47 -5.15 -6.58
CA MET A 72 -2.48 -5.57 -5.61
C MET A 72 -3.80 -5.61 -6.38
N GLU A 73 -4.26 -6.81 -6.71
CA GLU A 73 -5.47 -7.00 -7.52
C GLU A 73 -6.50 -7.78 -6.71
N MET A 74 -7.77 -7.55 -7.01
CA MET A 74 -8.86 -8.34 -6.44
C MET A 74 -9.92 -8.60 -7.50
N GLU A 75 -10.30 -9.86 -7.65
CA GLU A 75 -11.47 -10.24 -8.46
C GLU A 75 -12.68 -10.36 -7.55
N PHE A 76 -13.64 -9.46 -7.69
CA PHE A 76 -14.87 -9.45 -6.92
C PHE A 76 -16.03 -10.00 -7.75
N PHE A 77 -16.43 -11.22 -7.43
CA PHE A 77 -17.45 -12.00 -8.13
C PHE A 77 -18.84 -11.61 -7.64
N VAL A 78 -19.69 -11.18 -8.56
CA VAL A 78 -21.03 -10.66 -8.28
C VAL A 78 -22.08 -11.30 -9.17
N GLU A 79 -23.34 -11.22 -8.74
CA GLU A 79 -24.47 -11.65 -9.54
C GLU A 79 -24.67 -10.68 -10.74
N PRO A 80 -24.85 -11.19 -11.97
CA PRO A 80 -25.19 -10.35 -13.12
C PRO A 80 -26.41 -9.46 -12.84
N GLY A 81 -26.33 -8.18 -13.21
CA GLY A 81 -27.38 -7.19 -12.92
C GLY A 81 -27.18 -6.43 -11.60
N THR A 82 -26.26 -6.88 -10.73
CA THR A 82 -25.81 -6.11 -9.55
C THR A 82 -24.45 -5.44 -9.75
N ASP A 83 -23.81 -5.70 -10.90
CA ASP A 83 -22.43 -5.34 -11.22
C ASP A 83 -22.16 -3.83 -11.19
N GLU A 84 -23.08 -3.00 -11.67
CA GLU A 84 -22.88 -1.53 -11.67
C GLU A 84 -22.85 -0.95 -10.25
N THR A 85 -23.67 -1.48 -9.34
CA THR A 85 -23.67 -1.06 -7.93
C THR A 85 -22.36 -1.44 -7.26
N TRP A 86 -21.88 -2.66 -7.49
CA TRP A 86 -20.60 -3.11 -6.94
C TRP A 86 -19.40 -2.40 -7.56
N HIS A 87 -19.46 -2.08 -8.84
CA HIS A 87 -18.44 -1.28 -9.53
C HIS A 87 -18.30 0.10 -8.90
N GLN A 88 -19.42 0.81 -8.70
CA GLN A 88 -19.40 2.12 -8.04
C GLN A 88 -18.94 2.02 -6.59
N TYR A 89 -19.43 1.04 -5.84
CA TYR A 89 -18.97 0.77 -4.47
C TYR A 89 -17.44 0.64 -4.39
N TRP A 90 -16.83 -0.13 -5.29
CA TRP A 90 -15.38 -0.32 -5.27
C TRP A 90 -14.60 0.92 -5.71
N ILE A 91 -15.11 1.72 -6.65
CA ILE A 91 -14.50 3.02 -6.98
C ILE A 91 -14.43 3.90 -5.74
N ASP A 92 -15.55 4.03 -5.02
CA ASP A 92 -15.64 4.89 -3.84
C ASP A 92 -14.76 4.35 -2.70
N GLN A 93 -14.88 3.04 -2.40
CA GLN A 93 -14.13 2.38 -1.35
C GLN A 93 -12.61 2.44 -1.57
N ARG A 94 -12.14 2.28 -2.81
CA ARG A 94 -10.71 2.35 -3.13
C ARG A 94 -10.20 3.78 -3.09
N THR A 95 -11.02 4.75 -3.48
CA THR A 95 -10.66 6.17 -3.36
C THR A 95 -10.53 6.59 -1.90
N ASP A 96 -11.50 6.19 -1.08
CA ASP A 96 -11.49 6.49 0.35
C ASP A 96 -10.33 5.80 1.06
N TRP A 97 -9.89 4.62 0.61
CA TRP A 97 -8.68 3.97 1.12
C TRP A 97 -7.41 4.81 0.93
N TYR A 98 -7.24 5.45 -0.24
CA TYR A 98 -6.11 6.36 -0.46
C TYR A 98 -6.17 7.62 0.41
N VAL A 99 -7.37 8.21 0.54
CA VAL A 99 -7.59 9.41 1.35
C VAL A 99 -7.42 9.14 2.83
N ASP A 100 -7.96 8.01 3.32
CA ASP A 100 -7.83 7.57 4.70
C ASP A 100 -6.35 7.37 5.09
N LEU A 101 -5.52 6.92 4.15
CA LEU A 101 -4.07 6.77 4.33
C LEU A 101 -3.25 8.06 4.08
N GLY A 102 -3.92 9.20 3.99
CA GLY A 102 -3.31 10.52 4.03
C GLY A 102 -3.11 11.22 2.68
N ILE A 103 -3.58 10.64 1.56
CA ILE A 103 -3.55 11.37 0.28
C ILE A 103 -4.62 12.46 0.26
N SER A 104 -4.23 13.68 -0.10
CA SER A 104 -5.17 14.77 -0.34
C SER A 104 -6.15 14.44 -1.47
N ARG A 105 -7.46 14.59 -1.21
CA ARG A 105 -8.51 14.36 -2.21
C ARG A 105 -8.33 15.24 -3.45
N ASP A 106 -7.79 16.45 -3.30
CA ASP A 106 -7.53 17.39 -4.41
C ASP A 106 -6.47 16.87 -5.40
N ASN A 107 -5.62 15.93 -4.95
CA ASN A 107 -4.59 15.30 -5.77
C ASN A 107 -5.08 13.99 -6.42
N LEU A 108 -6.34 13.61 -6.21
CA LEU A 108 -6.97 12.42 -6.80
C LEU A 108 -8.08 12.82 -7.77
N ARG A 109 -8.25 12.02 -8.83
CA ARG A 109 -9.43 12.09 -9.69
C ARG A 109 -9.87 10.72 -10.15
N HIS A 110 -11.12 10.64 -10.57
CA HIS A 110 -11.66 9.53 -11.34
C HIS A 110 -11.58 9.85 -12.82
N TYR A 111 -10.86 9.02 -13.57
CA TYR A 111 -10.78 9.11 -15.03
C TYR A 111 -11.59 7.96 -15.65
N GLU A 112 -12.73 8.32 -16.25
CA GLU A 112 -13.60 7.38 -16.95
C GLU A 112 -13.02 7.06 -18.33
N HIS A 113 -12.85 5.77 -18.63
CA HIS A 113 -12.35 5.37 -19.95
C HIS A 113 -13.42 5.65 -21.02
N PRO A 114 -13.08 6.35 -22.11
CA PRO A 114 -14.01 6.50 -23.24
C PRO A 114 -14.23 5.14 -23.92
N ALA A 115 -15.39 4.97 -24.54
CA ALA A 115 -15.84 3.69 -25.08
C ALA A 115 -14.83 3.04 -26.06
N GLU A 116 -14.10 3.85 -26.83
CA GLU A 116 -13.11 3.40 -27.80
C GLU A 116 -11.82 2.86 -27.16
N LYS A 117 -11.57 3.19 -25.89
CA LYS A 117 -10.42 2.70 -25.12
C LYS A 117 -10.76 1.50 -24.23
N LEU A 118 -12.04 1.16 -24.08
CA LEU A 118 -12.44 -0.02 -23.31
C LEU A 118 -11.94 -1.29 -23.98
N SER A 119 -11.47 -2.23 -23.16
CA SER A 119 -11.26 -3.60 -23.61
C SER A 119 -12.60 -4.18 -24.06
N HIS A 120 -12.60 -5.06 -25.06
CA HIS A 120 -13.82 -5.63 -25.66
C HIS A 120 -14.74 -6.36 -24.67
N TYR A 121 -14.23 -6.75 -23.51
CA TYR A 121 -14.97 -7.40 -22.42
C TYR A 121 -15.33 -6.46 -21.25
N SER A 122 -14.82 -5.23 -21.25
CA SER A 122 -15.08 -4.27 -20.17
C SER A 122 -16.35 -3.49 -20.47
N LYS A 123 -17.32 -3.58 -19.56
CA LYS A 123 -18.55 -2.78 -19.59
C LYS A 123 -18.28 -1.33 -19.18
N ARG A 124 -17.37 -1.12 -18.22
CA ARG A 124 -16.98 0.19 -17.67
C ARG A 124 -15.63 0.07 -16.97
N THR A 125 -14.76 1.06 -17.14
CA THR A 125 -13.48 1.15 -16.42
C THR A 125 -13.26 2.58 -15.95
N VAL A 126 -12.92 2.72 -14.67
CA VAL A 126 -12.55 3.99 -14.04
C VAL A 126 -11.20 3.86 -13.40
N ASP A 127 -10.28 4.75 -13.76
CA ASP A 127 -8.98 4.84 -13.11
C ASP A 127 -9.03 5.86 -11.97
N ILE A 128 -8.46 5.49 -10.82
CA ILE A 128 -8.05 6.45 -9.80
C ILE A 128 -6.66 6.94 -10.21
N GLU A 129 -6.57 8.22 -10.56
CA GLU A 129 -5.32 8.86 -10.95
C GLU A 129 -4.85 9.85 -9.88
N TYR A 130 -3.52 9.95 -9.73
CA TYR A 130 -2.86 10.90 -8.85
C TYR A 130 -2.11 11.97 -9.64
N LYS A 131 -2.09 13.19 -9.09
CA LYS A 131 -1.45 14.36 -9.69
C LYS A 131 0.07 14.39 -9.45
N PHE A 132 0.82 13.52 -10.15
CA PHE A 132 2.29 13.49 -10.06
C PHE A 132 3.02 14.69 -10.70
N GLY A 133 2.35 15.49 -11.52
CA GLY A 133 2.95 16.66 -12.18
C GLY A 133 3.94 16.31 -13.30
N PHE A 134 3.75 15.19 -14.02
CA PHE A 134 4.64 14.85 -15.13
C PHE A 134 4.55 15.85 -16.29
N SER A 135 5.63 15.96 -17.05
CA SER A 135 5.66 16.70 -18.30
C SER A 135 4.70 16.08 -19.33
N GLY A 136 3.68 16.81 -19.74
CA GLY A 136 2.70 16.43 -20.78
C GLY A 136 1.36 15.90 -20.26
N SER A 137 1.34 15.27 -19.08
CA SER A 137 0.14 14.96 -18.32
C SER A 137 0.47 15.08 -16.85
N GLU A 138 -0.21 15.96 -16.12
CA GLU A 138 0.00 16.09 -14.67
C GLU A 138 -0.51 14.87 -13.87
N TRP A 139 -1.27 13.97 -14.52
CA TRP A 139 -1.92 12.81 -13.90
C TRP A 139 -1.25 11.49 -14.28
N GLY A 140 -1.22 10.56 -13.33
CA GLY A 140 -0.82 9.17 -13.54
C GLY A 140 -1.73 8.20 -12.78
N GLU A 141 -2.08 7.11 -13.46
CA GLU A 141 -2.89 6.00 -12.94
C GLU A 141 -2.25 5.30 -11.73
N LEU A 142 -3.00 5.20 -10.63
CA LEU A 142 -2.65 4.39 -9.45
C LEU A 142 -3.33 3.02 -9.49
N GLU A 143 -4.61 3.01 -9.81
CA GLU A 143 -5.48 1.84 -9.73
C GLU A 143 -6.60 1.94 -10.76
N GLY A 144 -6.80 0.87 -11.53
CA GLY A 144 -7.94 0.73 -12.44
C GLY A 144 -9.04 -0.10 -11.78
N ILE A 145 -10.29 0.37 -11.85
CA ILE A 145 -11.46 -0.38 -11.40
C ILE A 145 -12.33 -0.72 -12.61
N ALA A 146 -12.30 -1.98 -13.03
CA ALA A 146 -12.98 -2.47 -14.22
C ALA A 146 -14.19 -3.35 -13.89
N ASN A 147 -15.25 -3.25 -14.69
CA ASN A 147 -16.34 -4.21 -14.74
C ASN A 147 -16.15 -5.09 -15.98
N ARG A 148 -15.67 -6.31 -15.76
CA ARG A 148 -15.23 -7.25 -16.81
C ARG A 148 -16.32 -8.23 -17.25
N THR A 149 -17.54 -8.08 -16.72
CA THR A 149 -18.66 -9.00 -16.94
C THR A 149 -18.27 -10.46 -16.64
N ASP A 150 -18.76 -11.44 -17.40
CA ASP A 150 -18.47 -12.87 -17.22
C ASP A 150 -17.28 -13.38 -18.06
N PHE A 151 -16.58 -12.49 -18.77
CA PHE A 151 -15.64 -12.85 -19.81
C PHE A 151 -14.55 -13.81 -19.34
N ASP A 152 -13.94 -13.54 -18.19
CA ASP A 152 -12.79 -14.30 -17.69
C ASP A 152 -13.17 -15.73 -17.32
N LEU A 153 -14.24 -15.90 -16.53
CA LEU A 153 -14.72 -17.22 -16.14
C LEU A 153 -15.27 -18.00 -17.34
N SER A 154 -16.01 -17.34 -18.24
CA SER A 154 -16.55 -17.96 -19.44
C SER A 154 -15.45 -18.45 -20.38
N THR A 155 -14.38 -17.67 -20.54
CA THR A 155 -13.22 -18.03 -21.37
C THR A 155 -12.50 -19.25 -20.80
N HIS A 156 -12.16 -19.22 -19.51
CA HIS A 156 -11.51 -20.36 -18.85
C HIS A 156 -12.38 -21.61 -18.87
N SER A 157 -13.69 -21.47 -18.64
CA SER A 157 -14.63 -22.59 -18.70
C SER A 157 -14.67 -23.22 -20.10
N LYS A 158 -14.78 -22.40 -21.15
CA LYS A 158 -14.81 -22.84 -22.54
C LYS A 158 -13.55 -23.60 -22.96
N HIS A 159 -12.37 -23.11 -22.57
CA HIS A 159 -11.09 -23.68 -23.02
C HIS A 159 -10.61 -24.85 -22.15
N SER A 160 -11.04 -24.94 -20.88
CA SER A 160 -10.70 -26.06 -20.00
C SER A 160 -11.72 -27.20 -20.01
N GLY A 161 -12.97 -26.92 -20.36
CA GLY A 161 -14.10 -27.86 -20.23
C GLY A 161 -14.65 -27.98 -18.79
N GLN A 162 -14.09 -27.25 -17.83
CA GLN A 162 -14.59 -27.20 -16.45
C GLN A 162 -15.69 -26.14 -16.32
N ASP A 163 -16.82 -26.51 -15.73
CA ASP A 163 -17.90 -25.54 -15.43
C ASP A 163 -17.48 -24.64 -14.26
N LEU A 164 -17.37 -23.34 -14.53
CA LEU A 164 -17.07 -22.29 -13.56
C LEU A 164 -18.29 -21.43 -13.20
N SER A 165 -19.50 -21.82 -13.63
CA SER A 165 -20.73 -21.16 -13.21
C SER A 165 -21.07 -21.46 -11.74
N TYR A 166 -21.75 -20.53 -11.09
CA TYR A 166 -22.26 -20.67 -9.73
C TYR A 166 -23.71 -21.17 -9.76
N PHE A 167 -24.05 -22.10 -8.86
CA PHE A 167 -25.40 -22.59 -8.68
C PHE A 167 -26.04 -21.93 -7.46
N ASP A 168 -27.06 -21.11 -7.69
CA ASP A 168 -27.83 -20.45 -6.64
C ASP A 168 -28.98 -21.34 -6.17
N GLN A 169 -28.78 -22.01 -5.04
CA GLN A 169 -29.79 -22.88 -4.43
C GLN A 169 -31.09 -22.16 -4.05
N THR A 170 -31.06 -20.84 -3.86
CA THR A 170 -32.26 -20.07 -3.49
C THR A 170 -33.16 -19.79 -4.69
N LYS A 171 -32.57 -19.74 -5.88
CA LYS A 171 -33.24 -19.48 -7.16
C LYS A 171 -33.36 -20.72 -8.06
N ASP A 172 -32.68 -21.80 -7.69
CA ASP A 172 -32.58 -23.05 -8.46
C ASP A 172 -32.04 -22.84 -9.88
N GLU A 173 -31.04 -21.97 -10.03
CA GLU A 173 -30.48 -21.58 -11.32
C GLU A 173 -28.95 -21.56 -11.31
N ARG A 174 -28.35 -21.69 -12.50
CA ARG A 174 -26.91 -21.52 -12.73
C ARG A 174 -26.65 -20.24 -13.52
N TRP A 175 -25.65 -19.49 -13.10
CA TRP A 175 -25.18 -18.30 -13.80
C TRP A 175 -23.67 -18.14 -13.65
N VAL A 176 -23.03 -17.46 -14.61
CA VAL A 176 -21.60 -17.13 -14.53
C VAL A 176 -21.47 -15.78 -13.81
N PRO A 177 -20.72 -15.70 -12.69
CA PRO A 177 -20.54 -14.43 -12.00
C PRO A 177 -19.91 -13.37 -12.89
N TYR A 178 -20.36 -12.14 -12.73
CA TYR A 178 -19.65 -10.98 -13.25
C TYR A 178 -18.49 -10.62 -12.33
N VAL A 179 -17.45 -9.99 -12.89
CA VAL A 179 -16.23 -9.65 -12.16
C VAL A 179 -16.04 -8.14 -12.12
N ILE A 180 -15.94 -7.60 -10.90
CA ILE A 180 -15.43 -6.26 -10.63
C ILE A 180 -13.99 -6.38 -10.17
N GLU A 181 -13.08 -5.73 -10.87
CA GLU A 181 -11.64 -5.81 -10.62
C GLU A 181 -11.08 -4.45 -10.24
N PRO A 182 -10.73 -4.24 -8.95
CA PRO A 182 -9.78 -3.21 -8.55
C PRO A 182 -8.34 -3.74 -8.69
N ALA A 183 -7.53 -3.06 -9.49
CA ALA A 183 -6.15 -3.43 -9.81
C ALA A 183 -5.19 -2.26 -9.55
N ALA A 184 -4.57 -2.25 -8.38
CA ALA A 184 -3.62 -1.22 -7.96
C ALA A 184 -2.17 -1.58 -8.30
N GLY A 185 -1.41 -0.61 -8.79
CA GLY A 185 0.04 -0.69 -8.84
C GLY A 185 0.64 -0.40 -7.46
N LEU A 186 1.25 -1.40 -6.80
CA LEU A 186 1.82 -1.24 -5.46
C LEU A 186 2.89 -0.15 -5.44
N THR A 187 3.85 -0.23 -6.36
CA THR A 187 4.97 0.71 -6.43
C THR A 187 4.51 2.13 -6.75
N ARG A 188 3.46 2.28 -7.58
CA ARG A 188 2.87 3.60 -7.89
C ARG A 188 2.14 4.18 -6.68
N SER A 189 1.39 3.35 -5.96
CA SER A 189 0.73 3.74 -4.71
C SER A 189 1.73 4.20 -3.67
N LEU A 190 2.84 3.48 -3.48
CA LEU A 190 3.95 3.90 -2.61
C LEU A 190 4.49 5.28 -2.98
N MET A 191 4.73 5.53 -4.26
CA MET A 191 5.21 6.84 -4.70
C MET A 191 4.19 7.95 -4.49
N ALA A 192 2.90 7.69 -4.70
CA ALA A 192 1.86 8.66 -4.39
C ALA A 192 1.91 9.06 -2.90
N PHE A 193 1.96 8.09 -1.99
CA PHE A 193 2.10 8.38 -0.55
C PHE A 193 3.39 9.13 -0.20
N LEU A 194 4.52 8.82 -0.84
CA LEU A 194 5.78 9.55 -0.62
C LEU A 194 5.72 10.99 -1.12
N VAL A 195 5.15 11.21 -2.32
CA VAL A 195 5.04 12.55 -2.91
C VAL A 195 4.04 13.40 -2.12
N ASP A 196 2.88 12.84 -1.76
CA ASP A 196 1.83 13.58 -1.05
C ASP A 196 2.23 13.93 0.39
N SER A 197 2.99 13.04 1.03
CA SER A 197 3.51 13.29 2.38
C SER A 197 4.74 14.16 2.43
N TYR A 198 5.37 14.52 1.30
CA TYR A 198 6.56 15.36 1.28
C TYR A 198 6.20 16.81 1.60
N HIS A 199 6.76 17.31 2.70
CA HIS A 199 6.64 18.71 3.08
C HIS A 199 8.00 19.31 3.42
N GLU A 200 8.09 20.62 3.22
CA GLU A 200 9.15 21.45 3.74
C GLU A 200 8.56 22.50 4.68
N ASP A 201 9.03 22.55 5.93
CA ASP A 201 8.62 23.54 6.92
C ASP A 201 9.84 24.07 7.69
N GLU A 202 9.61 24.80 8.79
CA GLU A 202 10.65 25.35 9.64
C GLU A 202 10.64 24.66 11.00
N ALA A 203 11.82 24.36 11.56
CA ALA A 203 11.90 23.92 12.95
C ALA A 203 13.02 24.61 13.73
N PRO A 204 12.89 24.72 15.07
CA PRO A 204 13.90 25.32 15.92
C PRO A 204 15.26 24.64 15.80
N ASN A 205 16.31 25.45 15.81
CA ASN A 205 17.70 25.01 15.82
C ASN A 205 18.35 25.23 17.19
N ALA A 206 19.46 24.54 17.43
CA ALA A 206 20.19 24.62 18.70
C ALA A 206 20.83 26.00 18.99
N LYS A 207 20.74 26.96 18.05
CA LYS A 207 21.31 28.30 18.15
C LYS A 207 20.25 29.40 18.38
N GLY A 208 18.99 29.02 18.60
CA GLY A 208 17.90 29.97 18.87
C GLY A 208 17.25 30.59 17.62
N GLY A 209 17.46 30.00 16.45
CA GLY A 209 16.75 30.34 15.20
C GLY A 209 15.94 29.16 14.66
N VAL A 210 15.49 29.26 13.41
CA VAL A 210 14.80 28.18 12.69
C VAL A 210 15.64 27.72 11.50
N ASP A 211 15.65 26.42 11.23
CA ASP A 211 16.20 25.85 10.02
C ASP A 211 15.08 25.19 9.21
N LYS A 212 15.20 25.23 7.88
CA LYS A 212 14.35 24.46 6.97
C LYS A 212 14.42 22.97 7.31
N ARG A 213 13.26 22.33 7.37
CA ARG A 213 13.07 20.91 7.61
C ARG A 213 12.47 20.28 6.37
N THR A 214 12.98 19.12 5.97
CA THR A 214 12.24 18.18 5.14
C THR A 214 11.57 17.15 6.06
N VAL A 215 10.28 16.90 5.84
CA VAL A 215 9.51 15.95 6.64
C VAL A 215 8.57 15.15 5.74
N LEU A 216 8.55 13.83 5.93
CA LEU A 216 7.52 12.97 5.34
C LEU A 216 6.38 12.82 6.34
N LYS A 217 5.25 13.48 6.09
CA LYS A 217 4.04 13.40 6.90
C LYS A 217 3.23 12.12 6.60
N LEU A 218 3.90 10.99 6.53
CA LEU A 218 3.26 9.70 6.26
C LEU A 218 2.22 9.40 7.34
N ASP A 219 1.10 8.77 6.96
CA ASP A 219 0.20 8.16 7.93
C ASP A 219 1.00 7.19 8.82
N PRO A 220 0.82 7.19 10.16
CA PRO A 220 1.57 6.31 11.05
C PRO A 220 1.52 4.83 10.67
N ARG A 221 0.45 4.37 10.01
CA ARG A 221 0.30 2.99 9.49
C ARG A 221 1.28 2.70 8.36
N LEU A 222 1.63 3.70 7.56
CA LEU A 222 2.58 3.60 6.44
C LEU A 222 4.03 3.93 6.82
N ALA A 223 4.27 4.62 7.93
CA ALA A 223 5.61 5.01 8.34
C ALA A 223 6.55 3.78 8.47
N PRO A 224 7.75 3.79 7.87
CA PRO A 224 8.65 2.63 7.89
C PRO A 224 9.13 2.32 9.31
N VAL A 225 9.33 3.35 10.13
CA VAL A 225 9.70 3.27 11.54
C VAL A 225 8.58 3.94 12.33
N LYS A 226 8.07 3.27 13.37
CA LYS A 226 6.94 3.77 14.17
C LYS A 226 7.40 4.64 15.34
N ALA A 227 8.56 4.31 15.90
CA ALA A 227 9.19 5.12 16.92
C ALA A 227 10.72 5.05 16.83
N ALA A 228 11.40 6.11 17.23
CA ALA A 228 12.85 6.13 17.38
C ALA A 228 13.21 6.45 18.83
N VAL A 229 14.04 5.62 19.47
CA VAL A 229 14.51 5.85 20.84
C VAL A 229 15.91 6.45 20.80
N LEU A 230 16.04 7.64 21.37
CA LEU A 230 17.19 8.54 21.19
C LEU A 230 17.72 8.98 22.57
N PRO A 231 18.88 8.50 23.05
CA PRO A 231 19.46 9.03 24.29
C PRO A 231 19.94 10.46 24.08
N LEU A 232 19.79 11.37 25.05
CA LEU A 232 20.16 12.80 24.87
C LEU A 232 21.61 12.97 24.39
N SER A 233 22.52 12.14 24.91
CA SER A 233 23.90 12.02 24.45
C SER A 233 24.37 10.58 24.52
N ARG A 234 25.54 10.29 23.91
CA ARG A 234 26.21 9.00 24.01
C ARG A 234 26.91 8.90 25.37
N ASN A 235 26.13 8.71 26.42
CA ASN A 235 26.57 8.62 27.80
C ASN A 235 26.33 7.19 28.33
N ALA A 236 27.25 6.70 29.17
CA ALA A 236 27.23 5.33 29.70
C ALA A 236 25.99 5.01 30.54
N ASP A 237 25.35 6.03 31.13
CA ASP A 237 24.16 5.87 31.97
C ASP A 237 22.86 5.97 31.15
N LEU A 238 22.86 6.75 30.05
CA LEU A 238 21.67 6.94 29.19
C LEU A 238 21.52 5.86 28.12
N SER A 239 22.62 5.49 27.46
CA SER A 239 22.60 4.58 26.32
C SER A 239 22.03 3.20 26.65
N PRO A 240 22.35 2.54 27.79
CA PRO A 240 21.73 1.26 28.14
C PRO A 240 20.22 1.37 28.31
N LYS A 241 19.74 2.38 29.06
CA LYS A 241 18.30 2.57 29.32
C LYS A 241 17.51 2.84 28.03
N ALA A 242 18.07 3.63 27.11
CA ALA A 242 17.49 3.84 25.80
C ALA A 242 17.48 2.58 24.92
N ARG A 243 18.52 1.73 25.01
CA ARG A 243 18.55 0.45 24.28
C ARG A 243 17.54 -0.54 24.83
N ASP A 244 17.37 -0.60 26.15
CA ASP A 244 16.39 -1.46 26.81
C ASP A 244 14.97 -1.06 26.42
N LEU A 245 14.65 0.24 26.46
CA LEU A 245 13.36 0.75 25.99
C LEU A 245 13.13 0.43 24.51
N ALA A 246 14.14 0.65 23.66
CA ALA A 246 14.03 0.31 22.24
C ALA A 246 13.77 -1.20 22.04
N ALA A 247 14.44 -2.07 22.80
CA ALA A 247 14.25 -3.51 22.73
C ALA A 247 12.86 -3.95 23.21
N GLU A 248 12.30 -3.27 24.22
CA GLU A 248 10.92 -3.49 24.65
C GLU A 248 9.93 -3.12 23.54
N LEU A 249 10.04 -1.92 22.99
CA LEU A 249 9.10 -1.42 21.97
C LEU A 249 9.18 -2.23 20.66
N ARG A 250 10.36 -2.76 20.31
CA ARG A 250 10.55 -3.66 19.16
C ARG A 250 9.74 -4.95 19.21
N LYS A 251 9.20 -5.32 20.37
CA LYS A 251 8.28 -6.47 20.47
C LYS A 251 6.96 -6.23 19.76
N ASN A 252 6.59 -4.96 19.56
CA ASN A 252 5.30 -4.57 18.99
C ASN A 252 5.43 -3.80 17.66
N TRP A 253 6.51 -3.03 17.47
CA TRP A 253 6.63 -2.13 16.31
C TRP A 253 8.03 -2.13 15.71
N ASN A 254 8.15 -1.66 14.46
CA ASN A 254 9.45 -1.32 13.90
C ASN A 254 10.01 -0.06 14.59
N VAL A 255 11.11 -0.22 15.32
CA VAL A 255 11.69 0.83 16.16
C VAL A 255 13.18 0.98 15.90
N GLU A 256 13.62 2.22 15.71
CA GLU A 256 15.03 2.55 15.57
C GLU A 256 15.64 3.01 16.90
N PHE A 257 16.95 2.78 17.03
CA PHE A 257 17.76 3.35 18.08
C PHE A 257 18.90 4.12 17.43
N ASP A 258 19.16 5.33 17.90
CA ASP A 258 20.23 6.17 17.36
C ASP A 258 20.84 7.06 18.44
N ASP A 259 22.14 6.91 18.68
CA ASP A 259 22.96 7.71 19.60
C ASP A 259 24.03 8.55 18.87
N ALA A 260 23.99 8.60 17.53
CA ALA A 260 24.97 9.31 16.72
C ALA A 260 24.62 10.80 16.59
N GLY A 261 25.59 11.67 16.90
CA GLY A 261 25.45 13.12 16.75
C GLY A 261 24.46 13.78 17.71
N ALA A 262 24.28 15.09 17.53
CA ALA A 262 23.38 15.88 18.38
C ALA A 262 21.91 15.44 18.25
N ILE A 263 21.13 15.55 19.32
CA ILE A 263 19.72 15.13 19.35
C ILE A 263 18.89 15.76 18.23
N GLY A 264 19.10 17.05 17.92
CA GLY A 264 18.43 17.72 16.81
C GLY A 264 18.69 17.07 15.45
N ARG A 265 19.93 16.63 15.18
CA ARG A 265 20.25 15.91 13.93
C ARG A 265 19.59 14.53 13.85
N ARG A 266 19.31 13.92 15.00
CA ARG A 266 18.59 12.63 15.07
C ARG A 266 17.12 12.83 14.78
N TYR A 267 16.48 13.85 15.36
CA TYR A 267 15.12 14.22 14.98
C TYR A 267 15.01 14.53 13.48
N ARG A 268 15.96 15.27 12.87
CA ARG A 268 15.94 15.54 11.42
C ARG A 268 15.92 14.27 10.57
N ARG A 269 16.78 13.30 10.89
CA ARG A 269 16.82 12.01 10.16
C ARG A 269 15.50 11.25 10.26
N GLN A 270 14.86 11.30 11.43
CA GLN A 270 13.58 10.64 11.68
C GLN A 270 12.41 11.36 10.99
N ASP A 271 12.43 12.70 10.99
CA ASP A 271 11.47 13.52 10.26
C ASP A 271 11.55 13.25 8.73
N GLU A 272 12.77 13.15 8.18
CA GLU A 272 13.01 12.86 6.74
C GLU A 272 12.49 11.48 6.29
N ILE A 273 12.44 10.49 7.18
CA ILE A 273 11.88 9.15 6.86
C ILE A 273 10.44 8.97 7.36
N GLY A 274 9.86 10.02 7.97
CA GLY A 274 8.46 10.05 8.39
C GLY A 274 8.15 9.28 9.66
N THR A 275 9.11 9.04 10.55
CA THR A 275 8.88 8.41 11.85
C THR A 275 7.95 9.28 12.71
N PRO A 276 6.78 8.80 13.17
CA PRO A 276 5.80 9.64 13.83
C PRO A 276 6.20 10.04 15.25
N TYR A 277 6.98 9.21 15.96
CA TYR A 277 7.36 9.42 17.37
C TYR A 277 8.87 9.31 17.60
N CYS A 278 9.47 10.33 18.22
CA CYS A 278 10.84 10.28 18.71
C CYS A 278 10.85 10.33 20.24
N ILE A 279 11.40 9.31 20.88
CA ILE A 279 11.39 9.12 22.33
C ILE A 279 12.79 9.42 22.86
N THR A 280 12.89 10.41 23.72
CA THR A 280 14.18 10.91 24.22
C THR A 280 14.39 10.49 25.66
N VAL A 281 15.54 9.84 25.90
CA VAL A 281 15.99 9.46 27.25
C VAL A 281 17.08 10.45 27.66
N ASP A 282 16.79 11.30 28.63
CA ASP A 282 17.70 12.35 29.13
C ASP A 282 18.19 12.03 30.55
N PHE A 283 19.00 12.92 31.13
CA PHE A 283 19.51 12.72 32.49
C PHE A 283 18.40 12.73 33.53
N ASP A 284 17.37 13.57 33.34
CA ASP A 284 16.19 13.59 34.21
C ASP A 284 15.47 12.24 34.18
N SER A 285 15.50 11.50 33.06
CA SER A 285 14.95 10.14 32.95
C SER A 285 15.55 9.15 33.94
N LEU A 286 16.76 9.40 34.45
CA LEU A 286 17.40 8.56 35.46
C LEU A 286 16.82 8.78 36.85
N GLU A 287 16.22 9.95 37.10
CA GLU A 287 15.65 10.34 38.39
C GLU A 287 14.12 10.20 38.40
N ASP A 288 13.44 10.73 37.37
CA ASP A 288 11.98 10.82 37.31
C ASP A 288 11.31 9.60 36.67
N HIS A 289 12.10 8.66 36.14
CA HIS A 289 11.64 7.48 35.41
C HIS A 289 10.66 7.80 34.26
N ALA A 290 10.82 8.93 33.59
CA ALA A 290 10.03 9.34 32.44
C ALA A 290 10.90 9.66 31.22
N VAL A 291 10.28 9.72 30.05
CA VAL A 291 10.91 10.06 28.77
C VAL A 291 10.13 11.16 28.08
N THR A 292 10.81 11.90 27.21
CA THR A 292 10.16 12.93 26.39
C THR A 292 9.80 12.35 25.03
N ILE A 293 8.52 12.28 24.71
CA ILE A 293 8.01 11.83 23.41
C ILE A 293 7.71 13.05 22.55
N ARG A 294 8.40 13.17 21.42
CA ARG A 294 8.20 14.21 20.41
C ARG A 294 7.35 13.68 19.26
N HIS A 295 6.32 14.42 18.87
CA HIS A 295 5.50 14.17 17.68
C HIS A 295 6.17 14.77 16.44
N ARG A 296 6.10 14.06 15.31
CA ARG A 296 6.73 14.48 14.04
C ARG A 296 6.14 15.79 13.49
N ASP A 297 4.82 15.85 13.37
CA ASP A 297 4.13 16.85 12.56
C ASP A 297 4.12 18.23 13.22
N ASP A 298 3.62 18.32 14.45
CA ASP A 298 3.52 19.57 15.22
C ASP A 298 4.74 19.87 16.09
N MET A 299 5.66 18.91 16.22
CA MET A 299 6.87 19.00 17.04
C MET A 299 6.62 19.18 18.55
N THR A 300 5.40 18.92 19.01
CA THR A 300 5.05 18.96 20.43
C THR A 300 5.79 17.86 21.19
N GLN A 301 6.02 18.10 22.47
CA GLN A 301 6.75 17.21 23.36
C GLN A 301 5.94 16.94 24.63
N GLU A 302 5.86 15.67 25.00
CA GLU A 302 5.15 15.21 26.20
C GLU A 302 6.09 14.39 27.07
N ARG A 303 6.09 14.64 28.38
CA ARG A 303 6.83 13.83 29.37
C ARG A 303 5.95 12.66 29.80
N VAL A 304 6.36 11.43 29.50
CA VAL A 304 5.59 10.21 29.72
C VAL A 304 6.39 9.25 30.58
N ALA A 305 5.79 8.71 31.63
CA ALA A 305 6.42 7.71 32.48
C ALA A 305 6.85 6.48 31.66
N LEU A 306 8.03 5.93 31.94
CA LEU A 306 8.65 4.85 31.16
C LEU A 306 7.75 3.61 31.04
N ASP A 307 7.07 3.25 32.13
CA ASP A 307 6.14 2.13 32.20
C ASP A 307 4.84 2.34 31.41
N GLN A 308 4.55 3.58 31.01
CA GLN A 308 3.37 3.95 30.22
C GLN A 308 3.65 4.12 28.72
N VAL A 309 4.92 4.15 28.30
CA VAL A 309 5.31 4.43 26.90
C VAL A 309 4.66 3.45 25.92
N THR A 310 4.69 2.16 26.22
CA THR A 310 4.08 1.13 25.36
C THR A 310 2.58 1.36 25.19
N GLY A 311 1.85 1.65 26.28
CA GLY A 311 0.41 1.95 26.22
C GLY A 311 0.11 3.26 25.48
N TYR A 312 0.93 4.28 25.70
CA TYR A 312 0.83 5.58 25.02
C TYR A 312 0.92 5.44 23.50
N LEU A 313 1.89 4.65 23.01
CA LEU A 313 2.08 4.40 21.58
C LEU A 313 0.97 3.51 21.01
N ALA A 314 0.55 2.46 21.72
CA ALA A 314 -0.48 1.53 21.24
C ALA A 314 -1.81 2.23 20.90
N GLN A 315 -2.19 3.25 21.67
CA GLN A 315 -3.40 4.04 21.40
C GLN A 315 -3.32 4.88 20.12
N ARG A 316 -2.09 5.23 19.68
CA ARG A 316 -1.84 6.13 18.56
C ARG A 316 -1.33 5.42 17.29
N LEU A 317 -0.87 4.19 17.45
CA LEU A 317 -0.37 3.32 16.37
C LEU A 317 -1.36 2.20 16.04
N VAL A 318 -2.66 2.43 16.25
CA VAL A 318 -3.69 1.44 15.88
C VAL A 318 -3.66 1.21 14.37
N GLY A 319 -3.45 -0.05 13.97
CA GLY A 319 -3.33 -0.45 12.58
C GLY A 319 -1.93 -0.30 11.97
N ALA A 320 -0.95 0.18 12.74
CA ALA A 320 0.44 0.34 12.33
C ALA A 320 1.33 -0.85 12.73
#